data_AF-A0A7V5RRL0-F1
#
_entry.id   AF-A0A7V5RRL0-F1
#
_cell.length_a   1.000
_cell.length_b   1.000
_cell.length_c   1.000
_cell.angle_alpha   90.00
_cell.angle_beta   90.00
_cell.angle_gamma   90.00
#
_symmetry.space_group_name_H-M   'P 1'
#
loop_
_entity.id
_entity.type
_entity.pdbx_description
1 polymer ?
#
loop_
_entity_poly.entity_id
_entity_poly.type
_entity_poly.pdbx_seq_one_letter_code
_entity_poly.pdbx_strand_id
1 'polypeptide(L)'
;MEQAEKHPSYLQHHFADMAQQTDAAKLGMWVFLVTEVLLFGGLFGFYTFFRAWYPEMFMEAHKYLDVTMGTTNTFVLITSSLTMALAIRAMQLGKKKQTIAYLAGTLFFAAVFLVIKYFEYSHKFHMGMLPGKFYTFEGIQAANPHIFFSVYFTMTGLHGIHVIIGMIIITWVMIR
;
A
#
# COMPACT_ATOMS: atom_id res chain seq x y z
N MET A 1 39.44 -21.44 -31.63
CA MET A 1 38.36 -21.77 -30.68
C MET A 1 38.18 -20.54 -29.83
N GLU A 2 37.16 -19.77 -30.21
CA GLU A 2 36.85 -18.43 -29.71
C GLU A 2 36.63 -18.48 -28.20
N GLN A 3 37.26 -17.55 -27.48
CA GLN A 3 37.14 -17.45 -26.04
C GLN A 3 35.66 -17.22 -25.73
N ALA A 4 35.01 -18.21 -25.11
CA ALA A 4 33.68 -18.02 -24.53
C ALA A 4 33.80 -16.91 -23.49
N GLU A 5 33.38 -15.69 -23.86
CA GLU A 5 33.31 -14.56 -22.94
C GLU A 5 32.54 -15.02 -21.70
N LYS A 6 33.21 -14.96 -20.55
CA LYS A 6 32.62 -15.29 -19.25
C LYS A 6 31.49 -14.31 -18.98
N HIS A 7 30.27 -14.69 -19.35
CA HIS A 7 29.07 -13.95 -19.00
C HIS A 7 29.04 -13.81 -17.47
N PRO A 8 29.08 -12.59 -16.91
CA PRO A 8 29.05 -12.43 -15.47
C PRO A 8 27.74 -12.97 -14.92
N SER A 9 27.78 -13.71 -13.80
CA SER A 9 26.61 -14.36 -13.20
C SER A 9 25.45 -13.41 -12.86
N TYR A 10 25.71 -12.10 -12.79
CA TYR A 10 24.71 -11.07 -12.49
C TYR A 10 24.10 -10.43 -13.76
N LEU A 11 24.68 -10.66 -14.95
CA LEU A 11 24.16 -10.23 -16.24
C LEU A 11 23.33 -11.36 -16.85
N GLN A 12 22.03 -11.14 -17.02
CA GLN A 12 21.16 -12.16 -17.63
C GLN A 12 21.50 -12.31 -19.12
N HIS A 13 21.49 -13.55 -19.60
CA HIS A 13 21.89 -13.93 -20.96
C HIS A 13 21.09 -13.28 -22.10
N HIS A 14 19.93 -12.68 -21.80
CA HIS A 14 19.12 -11.96 -22.79
C HIS A 14 19.47 -10.47 -22.92
N PHE A 15 20.35 -9.93 -22.08
CA PHE A 15 20.80 -8.53 -22.17
C PHE A 15 22.21 -8.46 -22.75
N ALA A 16 22.43 -7.47 -23.61
CA ALA A 16 23.74 -7.23 -24.22
C ALA A 16 24.74 -6.64 -23.20
N ASP A 17 24.25 -5.81 -22.26
CA ASP A 17 25.08 -5.19 -21.23
C ASP A 17 24.29 -4.87 -19.95
N MET A 18 25.01 -4.42 -18.92
CA MET A 18 24.45 -4.08 -17.61
C MET A 18 23.60 -2.81 -17.62
N ALA A 19 23.87 -1.87 -18.52
CA ALA A 19 23.09 -0.64 -18.65
C ALA A 19 21.69 -0.99 -19.18
N GLN A 20 21.63 -1.80 -20.24
CA GLN A 20 20.39 -2.32 -20.82
C GLN A 20 19.57 -3.10 -19.79
N GLN A 21 20.20 -4.00 -19.02
CA GLN A 21 19.51 -4.75 -17.95
C GLN A 21 18.91 -3.81 -16.90
N THR A 22 19.66 -2.78 -16.48
CA THR A 22 19.23 -1.83 -15.46
C THR A 22 18.09 -0.95 -15.98
N ASP A 23 18.15 -0.50 -17.22
CA ASP A 23 17.12 0.35 -17.81
C ASP A 23 15.85 -0.44 -18.11
N ALA A 24 15.96 -1.70 -18.54
CA ALA A 24 14.82 -2.60 -18.66
C ALA A 24 14.14 -2.84 -17.30
N ALA A 25 14.90 -3.04 -16.23
CA ALA A 25 14.35 -3.20 -14.89
C ALA A 25 13.63 -1.93 -14.40
N LYS A 26 14.21 -0.75 -14.62
CA LYS A 26 13.56 0.54 -14.31
C LYS A 26 12.26 0.71 -15.10
N LEU A 27 12.28 0.42 -16.40
CA LEU A 27 11.10 0.49 -17.26
C LEU A 27 10.00 -0.44 -16.74
N GLY A 28 10.36 -1.68 -16.39
CA GLY A 28 9.43 -2.65 -15.79
C GLY A 28 8.80 -2.13 -14.51
N MET A 29 9.59 -1.51 -13.62
CA MET A 29 9.05 -0.90 -12.40
C MET A 29 8.12 0.29 -12.69
N TRP A 30 8.43 1.13 -13.68
CA TRP A 30 7.53 2.22 -14.08
C TRP A 30 6.21 1.71 -14.64
N VAL A 31 6.24 0.69 -15.50
CA VAL A 31 5.02 0.06 -16.03
C VAL A 31 4.18 -0.52 -14.90
N PHE A 32 4.81 -1.24 -13.97
CA PHE A 32 4.15 -1.78 -12.78
C PHE A 32 3.50 -0.67 -11.93
N LEU A 33 4.21 0.42 -11.65
CA LEU A 33 3.65 1.55 -10.89
C LEU A 33 2.46 2.20 -11.60
N VAL A 34 2.50 2.31 -12.93
CA VAL A 34 1.37 2.84 -13.71
C VAL A 34 0.15 1.91 -13.62
N THR A 35 0.35 0.59 -13.68
CA THR A 35 -0.78 -0.36 -13.53
C THR A 35 -1.43 -0.27 -12.15
N GLU A 36 -0.63 -0.05 -11.10
CA GLU A 36 -1.14 0.17 -9.74
C GLU A 36 -1.94 1.47 -9.63
N VAL A 37 -1.46 2.56 -10.25
CA VAL A 37 -2.21 3.83 -10.32
C VAL A 37 -3.53 3.66 -11.05
N LEU A 38 -3.59 2.88 -12.14
CA LEU A 38 -4.83 2.58 -12.85
C LEU A 38 -5.79 1.74 -12.01
N LEU A 39 -5.28 0.74 -11.28
CA LEU A 39 -6.06 -0.12 -10.41
C LEU A 39 -6.74 0.69 -9.30
N PHE A 40 -5.97 1.48 -8.55
CA PHE A 40 -6.53 2.36 -7.51
C PHE A 40 -7.38 3.48 -8.11
N GLY A 41 -7.01 4.00 -9.28
CA GLY A 41 -7.80 5.00 -10.02
C GLY A 41 -9.21 4.48 -10.35
N GLY A 42 -9.33 3.22 -10.79
CA GLY A 42 -10.63 2.57 -11.01
C GLY A 42 -11.45 2.44 -9.73
N LEU A 43 -10.83 2.08 -8.61
CA LEU A 43 -11.50 2.00 -7.30
C LEU A 43 -11.98 3.37 -6.81
N PHE A 44 -11.18 4.43 -6.96
CA PHE A 44 -11.59 5.80 -6.64
C PHE A 44 -12.69 6.31 -7.59
N GLY A 45 -12.65 5.92 -8.86
CA GLY A 45 -13.73 6.15 -9.81
C GLY A 45 -15.03 5.54 -9.31
N PHE A 46 -15.01 4.26 -8.94
CA PHE A 46 -16.15 3.57 -8.34
C PHE A 46 -16.68 4.28 -7.10
N TYR A 47 -15.80 4.63 -6.15
CA TYR A 47 -16.17 5.42 -4.97
C TYR A 47 -16.89 6.72 -5.33
N THR A 48 -16.39 7.46 -6.32
CA THR A 48 -16.95 8.75 -6.75
C THR A 48 -18.32 8.57 -7.40
N PHE A 49 -18.48 7.56 -8.25
CA PHE A 49 -19.78 7.21 -8.85
C PHE A 49 -20.83 6.87 -7.80
N PHE A 50 -20.49 6.00 -6.83
CA PHE A 50 -21.42 5.64 -5.75
C PHE A 50 -21.74 6.81 -4.83
N ARG A 51 -20.77 7.68 -4.57
CA ARG A 51 -20.99 8.92 -3.80
C ARG A 51 -21.95 9.88 -4.51
N ALA A 52 -21.88 9.95 -5.84
CA ALA A 52 -22.77 10.79 -6.63
C ALA A 52 -24.20 10.24 -6.71
N TRP A 53 -24.37 8.90 -6.79
CA TRP A 53 -25.69 8.26 -6.84
C TRP A 53 -26.40 8.17 -5.49
N TYR A 54 -25.66 8.04 -4.39
CA TYR A 54 -26.22 7.86 -3.05
C TYR A 54 -25.66 8.87 -2.03
N PRO A 55 -25.87 10.18 -2.25
CA PRO A 55 -25.22 11.23 -1.45
C PRO A 55 -25.62 11.18 0.04
N GLU A 56 -26.90 10.94 0.35
CA GLU A 56 -27.40 10.86 1.73
C GLU A 56 -26.77 9.68 2.50
N MET A 57 -26.65 8.52 1.83
CA MET A 57 -26.02 7.34 2.41
C MET A 57 -24.54 7.57 2.71
N PHE A 58 -23.80 8.22 1.81
CA PHE A 58 -22.41 8.59 2.07
C PHE A 58 -22.28 9.64 3.17
N MET A 59 -23.22 10.57 3.27
CA MET A 59 -23.26 11.59 4.32
C MET A 59 -23.46 11.01 5.72
N GLU A 60 -24.27 9.97 5.87
CA GLU A 60 -24.42 9.33 7.19
C GLU A 60 -23.34 8.30 7.47
N ALA A 61 -22.96 7.49 6.49
CA ALA A 61 -21.98 6.42 6.70
C ALA A 61 -20.57 6.93 7.03
N HIS A 62 -20.15 8.09 6.49
CA HIS A 62 -18.81 8.62 6.79
C HIS A 62 -18.65 9.11 8.23
N LYS A 63 -19.75 9.45 8.93
CA LYS A 63 -19.70 9.88 10.34
C LYS A 63 -19.28 8.73 11.28
N TYR A 64 -19.46 7.50 10.84
CA TYR A 64 -19.04 6.28 11.54
C TYR A 64 -17.58 5.88 11.23
N LEU A 65 -16.82 6.74 10.55
CA LEU A 65 -15.37 6.61 10.44
C LEU A 65 -14.69 7.41 11.54
N ASP A 66 -13.71 6.78 12.18
CA ASP A 66 -12.90 7.44 13.19
C ASP A 66 -11.84 8.32 12.51
N VAL A 67 -12.10 9.63 12.52
CA VAL A 67 -11.19 10.62 11.95
C VAL A 67 -9.86 10.63 12.71
N THR A 68 -9.86 10.41 14.03
CA THR A 68 -8.63 10.47 14.84
C THR A 68 -7.70 9.31 14.54
N MET A 69 -8.23 8.08 14.43
CA MET A 69 -7.45 6.92 13.99
C MET A 69 -6.98 7.06 12.53
N GLY A 70 -7.83 7.62 11.67
CA GLY A 70 -7.47 7.95 10.29
C GLY A 70 -6.30 8.93 10.19
N THR A 71 -6.38 10.08 10.87
CA THR A 71 -5.33 11.11 10.87
C THR A 71 -4.03 10.60 11.49
N THR A 72 -4.12 9.81 12.57
CA THR A 72 -2.94 9.20 13.19
C THR A 72 -2.23 8.26 12.21
N ASN A 73 -2.97 7.41 11.50
CA ASN A 73 -2.42 6.55 10.46
C ASN A 73 -1.75 7.34 9.33
N THR A 74 -2.35 8.46 8.89
CA THR A 74 -1.74 9.34 7.89
C THR A 74 -0.40 9.89 8.36
N PHE A 75 -0.31 10.36 9.62
CA PHE A 75 0.93 10.86 10.19
C PHE A 75 2.02 9.77 10.25
N VAL A 76 1.64 8.56 10.67
CA VAL A 76 2.53 7.38 10.69
C VAL A 76 3.08 7.08 9.29
N LEU A 77 2.23 7.06 8.26
CA LEU A 77 2.64 6.74 6.88
C LEU A 77 3.50 7.83 6.23
N ILE A 78 3.23 9.11 6.49
CA ILE A 78 4.08 10.21 6.03
C ILE A 78 5.46 10.12 6.67
N THR A 79 5.52 9.83 7.97
CA THR A 79 6.79 9.62 8.68
C THR A 79 7.54 8.40 8.12
N SER A 80 6.83 7.31 7.81
CA SER A 80 7.40 6.11 7.16
C SER A 80 7.98 6.42 5.77
N SER A 81 7.31 7.28 5.01
CA SER A 81 7.78 7.71 3.69
C SER A 81 9.05 8.55 3.79
N LEU A 82 9.17 9.39 4.82
CA LEU A 82 10.40 10.12 5.12
C LEU A 82 11.54 9.16 5.46
N THR A 83 11.31 8.13 6.29
CA THR A 83 12.37 7.15 6.61
C THR A 83 12.82 6.38 5.37
N MET A 84 11.92 6.00 4.47
CA MET A 84 12.29 5.37 3.20
C MET A 84 13.14 6.30 2.31
N ALA A 85 12.77 7.58 2.18
CA ALA A 85 13.55 8.54 1.41
C ALA A 85 14.97 8.73 2.00
N LEU A 86 15.09 8.78 3.33
CA LEU A 86 16.39 8.84 4.02
C LEU A 86 17.21 7.56 3.82
N ALA A 87 16.56 6.39 3.76
CA ALA A 87 17.22 5.12 3.46
C ALA A 87 17.85 5.12 2.07
N ILE A 88 17.11 5.59 1.05
CA ILE A 88 17.60 5.71 -0.33
C ILE A 88 18.79 6.68 -0.39
N ARG A 89 18.69 7.84 0.27
CA ARG A 89 19.80 8.80 0.34
C ARG A 89 21.04 8.19 1.02
N ALA A 90 20.86 7.51 2.14
CA ALA A 90 21.96 6.83 2.82
C ALA A 90 22.61 5.74 1.95
N MET A 91 21.80 5.04 1.15
CA MET A 91 22.26 4.02 0.20
C MET A 91 23.11 4.64 -0.91
N GLN A 92 22.67 5.77 -1.48
CA GLN A 92 23.43 6.52 -2.49
C GLN A 92 24.77 7.06 -1.95
N LEU A 93 24.84 7.39 -0.65
CA LEU A 93 26.06 7.83 0.03
C LEU A 93 26.95 6.67 0.52
N GLY A 94 26.61 5.41 0.22
CA GLY A 94 27.36 4.22 0.64
C GLY A 94 27.29 3.93 2.15
N LYS A 95 26.38 4.57 2.89
CA LYS A 95 26.28 4.44 4.36
C LYS A 95 25.40 3.27 4.78
N LYS A 96 25.90 2.04 4.60
CA LYS A 96 25.14 0.78 4.83
C LYS A 96 24.42 0.72 6.19
N LYS A 97 25.09 1.07 7.30
CA LYS A 97 24.46 1.05 8.65
C LYS A 97 23.25 1.98 8.75
N GLN A 98 23.34 3.18 8.14
CA GLN A 98 22.25 4.14 8.16
C GLN A 98 21.09 3.69 7.26
N THR A 99 21.39 3.11 6.10
CA THR A 99 20.36 2.51 5.22
C THR A 99 19.53 1.47 5.96
N ILE A 100 20.18 0.52 6.64
CA ILE A 100 19.49 -0.53 7.40
C ILE A 100 18.64 0.06 8.53
N ALA A 101 19.19 1.04 9.28
CA ALA A 101 18.45 1.71 10.35
C ALA A 101 17.18 2.41 9.85
N TYR A 102 17.27 3.13 8.72
CA TYR A 102 16.11 3.79 8.14
C TYR A 102 15.09 2.82 7.54
N LEU A 103 15.53 1.73 6.89
CA LEU A 103 14.61 0.68 6.41
C LEU A 103 13.89 -0.02 7.57
N ALA A 104 14.58 -0.30 8.67
CA ALA A 104 13.97 -0.83 9.89
C ALA A 104 12.93 0.14 10.47
N GLY A 105 13.21 1.46 10.44
CA GLY A 105 12.25 2.50 10.80
C GLY A 105 10.98 2.46 9.93
N THR A 106 11.14 2.33 8.61
CA THR A 106 10.01 2.19 7.68
C THR A 106 9.15 0.96 8.00
N LEU A 107 9.78 -0.19 8.25
CA LEU A 107 9.07 -1.42 8.64
C LEU A 107 8.33 -1.27 9.96
N PHE A 108 8.94 -0.60 10.94
CA PHE A 108 8.29 -0.30 12.22
C PHE A 108 7.03 0.54 12.04
N PHE A 109 7.10 1.65 11.29
CA PHE A 109 5.92 2.48 11.04
C PHE A 109 4.84 1.74 10.22
N ALA A 110 5.24 0.90 9.27
CA ALA A 110 4.29 0.06 8.53
C ALA A 110 3.58 -0.95 9.45
N ALA A 111 4.28 -1.54 10.42
CA ALA A 111 3.69 -2.42 11.42
C ALA A 111 2.71 -1.65 12.34
N VAL A 112 3.08 -0.44 12.79
CA VAL A 112 2.20 0.43 13.58
C VAL A 112 0.90 0.74 12.82
N PHE A 113 1.00 1.08 11.52
CA PHE A 113 -0.16 1.30 10.66
C PHE A 113 -1.09 0.07 10.61
N LEU A 114 -0.54 -1.13 10.43
CA LEU A 114 -1.33 -2.37 10.40
C LEU A 114 -2.01 -2.66 11.74
N VAL A 115 -1.34 -2.39 12.86
CA VAL A 115 -1.91 -2.58 14.21
C VAL A 115 -3.09 -1.62 14.43
N ILE A 116 -2.95 -0.34 14.11
CA ILE A 116 -4.04 0.63 14.24
C ILE A 116 -5.22 0.20 13.35
N LYS A 117 -4.94 -0.21 12.11
CA LYS A 117 -5.98 -0.70 11.19
C LYS A 117 -6.66 -1.97 11.67
N TYR A 118 -5.93 -2.88 12.31
CA TYR A 118 -6.50 -4.08 12.92
C TYR A 118 -7.52 -3.72 14.00
N PHE A 119 -7.19 -2.77 14.89
CA PHE A 119 -8.14 -2.30 15.91
C PHE A 119 -9.36 -1.60 15.30
N GLU A 120 -9.16 -0.75 14.29
CA GLU A 120 -10.26 -0.08 13.59
C GLU A 120 -11.19 -1.09 12.90
N TYR A 121 -10.62 -2.13 12.27
CA TYR A 121 -11.39 -3.21 11.66
C TYR A 121 -12.13 -3.98 12.75
N SER A 122 -11.45 -4.50 13.77
CA SER A 122 -12.07 -5.25 14.86
C SER A 122 -13.25 -4.48 15.48
N HIS A 123 -13.10 -3.18 15.73
CA HIS A 123 -14.20 -2.34 16.21
C HIS A 123 -15.40 -2.32 15.24
N LYS A 124 -15.16 -2.15 13.94
CA LYS A 124 -16.22 -2.19 12.90
C LYS A 124 -16.86 -3.57 12.75
N PHE A 125 -16.10 -4.64 12.93
CA PHE A 125 -16.61 -6.03 12.96
C PHE A 125 -17.54 -6.23 14.17
N HIS A 126 -17.16 -5.76 15.36
CA HIS A 126 -18.00 -5.84 16.56
C HIS A 126 -19.29 -5.02 16.45
N MET A 127 -19.23 -3.88 15.75
CA MET A 127 -20.39 -3.03 15.47
C MET A 127 -21.31 -3.61 14.38
N GLY A 128 -20.94 -4.70 13.70
CA GLY A 128 -21.76 -5.30 12.63
C GLY A 128 -21.75 -4.50 11.31
N MET A 129 -20.82 -3.55 11.16
CA MET A 129 -20.69 -2.71 9.96
C MET A 129 -19.90 -3.45 8.86
N LEU A 130 -20.36 -4.63 8.46
CA LEU A 130 -19.67 -5.52 7.52
C LEU A 130 -20.07 -5.28 6.06
N PRO A 131 -19.28 -5.72 5.08
CA PRO A 131 -19.63 -5.58 3.67
C PRO A 131 -20.79 -6.51 3.25
N GLY A 132 -21.63 -6.02 2.33
CA GLY A 132 -22.69 -6.79 1.67
C GLY A 132 -23.70 -7.44 2.61
N LYS A 133 -23.94 -8.75 2.42
CA LYS A 133 -24.95 -9.53 3.15
C LYS A 133 -24.65 -9.71 4.64
N PHE A 134 -23.43 -9.43 5.07
CA PHE A 134 -23.00 -9.59 6.46
C PHE A 134 -23.27 -8.32 7.30
N TYR A 135 -23.77 -7.26 6.68
CA TYR A 135 -24.09 -6.02 7.37
C TYR A 135 -25.29 -6.20 8.32
N THR A 136 -25.08 -5.94 9.61
CA THR A 136 -26.09 -6.10 10.68
C THR A 136 -26.32 -4.81 11.48
N PHE A 137 -25.65 -3.71 11.14
CA PHE A 137 -25.73 -2.47 11.92
C PHE A 137 -26.95 -1.60 11.56
N GLU A 138 -27.93 -1.50 12.45
CA GLU A 138 -29.18 -0.74 12.23
C GLU A 138 -29.08 0.76 12.58
N GLY A 139 -27.93 1.26 13.04
CA GLY A 139 -27.79 2.66 13.47
C GLY A 139 -27.74 3.69 12.33
N ILE A 140 -27.61 3.27 11.07
CA ILE A 140 -27.56 4.19 9.92
C ILE A 140 -28.94 4.29 9.28
N GLN A 141 -29.58 5.45 9.45
CA GLN A 141 -30.88 5.78 8.85
C GLN A 141 -30.73 6.21 7.38
N ALA A 142 -30.03 5.42 6.57
CA ALA A 142 -29.89 5.65 5.14
C ALA A 142 -30.15 4.36 4.37
N ALA A 143 -30.62 4.46 3.13
CA ALA A 143 -30.82 3.28 2.28
C ALA A 143 -29.46 2.68 1.87
N ASN A 144 -29.31 1.36 2.07
CA ASN A 144 -28.16 0.55 1.61
C ASN A 144 -26.75 0.95 2.14
N PRO A 145 -26.57 1.12 3.46
CA PRO A 145 -25.26 1.49 4.05
C PRO A 145 -24.18 0.43 3.83
N HIS A 146 -24.56 -0.83 3.63
CA HIS A 146 -23.66 -1.93 3.32
C HIS A 146 -22.82 -1.69 2.05
N ILE A 147 -23.30 -0.89 1.10
CA ILE A 147 -22.56 -0.55 -0.13
C ILE A 147 -21.33 0.28 0.22
N PHE A 148 -21.48 1.32 1.05
CA PHE A 148 -20.36 2.16 1.48
C PHE A 148 -19.29 1.35 2.19
N PHE A 149 -19.69 0.51 3.16
CA PHE A 149 -18.72 -0.35 3.86
C PHE A 149 -18.07 -1.36 2.91
N SER A 150 -18.77 -1.85 1.88
CA SER A 150 -18.16 -2.71 0.87
C SER A 150 -17.07 -1.99 0.07
N VAL A 151 -17.32 -0.75 -0.36
CA VAL A 151 -16.29 0.06 -1.05
C VAL A 151 -15.13 0.37 -0.11
N TYR A 152 -15.43 0.77 1.12
CA TYR A 152 -14.45 1.05 2.17
C TYR A 152 -13.50 -0.15 2.38
N PHE A 153 -14.04 -1.32 2.75
CA PHE A 153 -13.22 -2.51 3.03
C PHE A 153 -12.45 -3.00 1.81
N THR A 154 -13.01 -2.87 0.60
CA THR A 154 -12.31 -3.26 -0.63
C THR A 154 -11.10 -2.36 -0.86
N MET A 155 -11.28 -1.03 -0.81
CA MET A 155 -10.20 -0.07 -1.03
C MET A 155 -9.12 -0.17 0.04
N THR A 156 -9.50 -0.15 1.32
CA THR A 156 -8.55 -0.16 2.43
C THR A 156 -7.94 -1.55 2.65
N GLY A 157 -8.69 -2.62 2.38
CA GLY A 157 -8.20 -4.00 2.47
C GLY A 157 -7.16 -4.29 1.40
N LEU A 158 -7.44 -3.93 0.15
CA LEU A 158 -6.47 -4.03 -0.93
C LEU A 158 -5.21 -3.20 -0.61
N HIS A 159 -5.36 -1.96 -0.15
CA HIS A 159 -4.22 -1.15 0.28
C HIS A 159 -3.40 -1.82 1.40
N GLY A 160 -4.06 -2.44 2.39
CA GLY A 160 -3.39 -3.20 3.45
C GLY A 160 -2.55 -4.36 2.90
N ILE A 161 -3.07 -5.10 1.91
CA ILE A 161 -2.32 -6.16 1.22
C ILE A 161 -1.08 -5.60 0.53
N HIS A 162 -1.19 -4.46 -0.15
CA HIS A 162 -0.05 -3.80 -0.79
C HIS A 162 1.04 -3.43 0.22
N VAL A 163 0.66 -2.90 1.39
CA VAL A 163 1.61 -2.58 2.46
C VAL A 163 2.32 -3.85 2.96
N ILE A 164 1.60 -4.95 3.17
CA ILE A 164 2.19 -6.22 3.61
C ILE A 164 3.19 -6.76 2.59
N ILE A 165 2.84 -6.76 1.29
CA ILE A 165 3.75 -7.17 0.22
C ILE A 165 5.00 -6.27 0.21
N GLY A 166 4.82 -4.95 0.35
CA GLY A 166 5.93 -4.00 0.46
C GLY A 166 6.86 -4.29 1.63
N MET A 167 6.31 -4.60 2.82
CA MET A 167 7.09 -4.99 3.99
C MET A 167 7.92 -6.25 3.75
N ILE A 168 7.35 -7.26 3.08
CA ILE A 168 8.05 -8.50 2.74
C ILE A 168 9.23 -8.20 1.80
N ILE A 169 9.01 -7.42 0.75
CA ILE A 169 10.06 -7.06 -0.22
C ILE A 169 11.17 -6.25 0.44
N ILE A 170 10.83 -5.24 1.27
CA ILE A 170 11.83 -4.44 2.00
C ILE A 170 12.67 -5.34 2.92
N THR A 171 12.01 -6.24 3.67
CA THR A 171 12.70 -7.17 4.56
C THR A 171 13.65 -8.08 3.77
N TRP A 172 13.22 -8.58 2.63
CA TRP A 172 14.05 -9.40 1.75
C TRP A 172 15.28 -8.63 1.23
N VAL A 173 15.10 -7.38 0.80
CA VAL A 173 16.21 -6.51 0.37
C VAL A 173 17.15 -6.18 1.53
N MET A 174 16.67 -6.07 2.77
CA MET A 174 17.52 -5.80 3.93
C MET A 174 18.42 -6.98 4.29
N ILE A 175 17.97 -8.22 4.04
CA ILE A 175 18.70 -9.44 4.38
C ILE A 175 19.71 -9.82 3.28
N ARG A 176 19.42 -9.47 2.02
CA ARG A 176 20.24 -9.77 0.84
C ARG A 176 21.38 -8.78 0.65
#